data_AF-A0A915HEZ2-F1
#
_entry.id   AF-A0A915HEZ2-F1
#
_cell.length_a   1.000
_cell.length_b   1.000
_cell.length_c   1.000
_cell.angle_alpha   90.00
_cell.angle_beta   90.00
_cell.angle_gamma   90.00
#
_symmetry.space_group_name_H-M   'P 1'
#
loop_
_entity.id
_entity.type
_entity.pdbx_description
1 polymer ?
#
loop_
_entity_poly.entity_id
_entity_poly.type
_entity_poly.pdbx_seq_one_letter_code
_entity_poly.pdbx_strand_id
1 'polypeptide(L)'
;MDKKNICWALQIQESNTEARKTKMLMTFCRRTVPQGHPLFLFQRHFFIRLTLFSTLTSGILSFFRANTQPSWKLKQEEDLRSAADRNLSLSFRDKLIGLTDVKRIDEYLDHILIPRPVGSRNIRKVSIFIKELLEKLNYKVDFFEFTLNDLLVSRERKRLKFRNIVATLNPLAPRRLVLACHYDSKTFDKFPFLGATDSAVPCALLLDVAVTLEPYLRYSPTFS
;
A
#
# COMPACT_ATOMS: atom_id res chain seq x y z
N MET A 1 11.14 -8.84 -18.47
CA MET A 1 10.03 -8.63 -17.52
C MET A 1 9.11 -7.62 -18.17
N ASP A 2 7.90 -8.03 -18.54
CA ASP A 2 6.96 -7.14 -19.22
C ASP A 2 6.56 -6.01 -18.26
N LYS A 3 6.91 -4.75 -18.60
CA LYS A 3 6.62 -3.55 -17.80
C LYS A 3 5.10 -3.36 -17.56
N LYS A 4 4.26 -4.14 -18.24
CA LYS A 4 2.79 -4.11 -18.15
C LYS A 4 2.23 -4.79 -16.89
N ASN A 5 2.98 -5.65 -16.20
CA ASN A 5 2.40 -6.53 -15.16
C ASN A 5 2.63 -6.10 -13.70
N ILE A 6 3.58 -5.20 -13.42
CA ILE A 6 3.88 -4.73 -12.05
C ILE A 6 3.96 -3.20 -12.04
N CYS A 7 3.18 -2.57 -11.18
CA CYS A 7 3.18 -1.11 -10.96
C CYS A 7 3.78 -0.75 -9.61
N TRP A 8 4.34 0.46 -9.51
CA TRP A 8 4.75 1.05 -8.24
C TRP A 8 3.61 1.81 -7.59
N ALA A 9 3.42 1.59 -6.29
CA ALA A 9 2.52 2.40 -5.49
C ALA A 9 3.20 2.85 -4.20
N LEU A 10 2.84 4.04 -3.76
CA LEU A 10 3.29 4.65 -2.52
C LEU A 10 2.08 4.82 -1.62
N GLN A 11 2.17 4.31 -0.40
CA GLN A 11 1.13 4.45 0.61
C GLN A 11 1.69 5.19 1.82
N ILE A 12 1.30 6.45 1.95
CA ILE A 12 1.80 7.35 2.98
C ILE A 12 0.63 7.64 3.93
N GLN A 13 0.69 7.08 5.13
CA GLN A 13 -0.46 7.01 6.03
C GLN A 13 -0.37 7.99 7.20
N GLU A 14 -1.51 8.37 7.76
CA GLU A 14 -1.56 8.92 9.11
C GLU A 14 -1.87 7.79 10.09
N SER A 15 -1.11 7.66 11.18
CA SER A 15 -1.30 6.58 12.15
C SER A 15 -1.19 7.04 13.59
N ASN A 16 -2.28 6.93 14.36
CA ASN A 16 -2.16 6.95 15.82
C ASN A 16 -1.50 5.63 16.29
N THR A 17 -0.64 5.70 17.31
CA THR A 17 0.13 4.59 17.88
C THR A 17 -0.68 3.32 18.21
N GLU A 18 -1.99 3.42 18.51
CA GLU A 18 -2.86 2.24 18.69
C GLU A 18 -3.54 1.75 17.40
N ALA A 19 -3.71 2.61 16.38
CA ALA A 19 -4.21 2.21 15.07
C ALA A 19 -3.18 1.38 14.27
N ARG A 20 -1.90 1.41 14.66
CA ARG A 20 -0.83 0.56 14.12
C ARG A 20 -1.13 -0.95 14.28
N LYS A 21 -1.97 -1.36 15.25
CA LYS A 21 -2.27 -2.78 15.51
C LYS A 21 -3.41 -3.38 14.69
N THR A 22 -4.33 -2.59 14.14
CA THR A 22 -5.61 -3.14 13.61
C THR A 22 -5.92 -2.83 12.15
N LYS A 23 -5.15 -1.97 11.44
CA LYS A 23 -5.55 -1.53 10.10
C LYS A 23 -4.46 -1.33 9.05
N MET A 24 -3.23 -1.80 9.29
CA MET A 24 -2.20 -1.84 8.25
C MET A 24 -2.53 -2.86 7.14
N LEU A 25 -3.36 -3.87 7.42
CA LEU A 25 -3.70 -4.97 6.50
C LEU A 25 -4.88 -4.70 5.54
N MET A 26 -5.75 -3.71 5.83
CA MET A 26 -7.05 -3.61 5.13
C MET A 26 -7.02 -2.84 3.80
N THR A 27 -5.88 -2.24 3.43
CA THR A 27 -5.72 -1.52 2.13
C THR A 27 -5.03 -2.40 1.08
N PHE A 28 -5.00 -3.72 1.25
CA PHE A 28 -4.68 -4.63 0.15
C PHE A 28 -5.89 -4.70 -0.79
N CYS A 29 -5.84 -3.87 -1.83
CA CYS A 29 -6.72 -3.80 -3.00
C CYS A 29 -7.69 -5.00 -3.17
N ARG A 30 -8.86 -4.95 -2.53
CA ARG A 30 -10.04 -5.71 -3.00
C ARG A 30 -10.76 -4.88 -4.05
N ARG A 31 -10.36 -5.04 -5.32
CA ARG A 31 -11.32 -4.92 -6.41
C ARG A 31 -11.89 -6.31 -6.66
N THR A 32 -13.00 -6.62 -6.01
CA THR A 32 -13.93 -7.62 -6.56
C THR A 32 -14.50 -7.02 -7.83
N VAL A 33 -14.15 -7.59 -8.97
CA VAL A 33 -14.85 -7.37 -10.24
C VAL A 33 -16.34 -7.71 -9.98
N PRO A 34 -17.30 -6.82 -10.25
CA PRO A 34 -18.71 -7.16 -10.12
C PRO A 34 -19.09 -8.09 -11.28
N GLN A 35 -19.13 -9.40 -11.00
CA GLN A 35 -19.81 -10.36 -11.86
C GLN A 35 -21.31 -10.21 -11.58
N GLY A 36 -22.04 -9.60 -12.52
CA GLY A 36 -23.49 -9.63 -12.51
C GLY A 36 -23.97 -11.06 -12.77
N HIS A 37 -24.91 -11.53 -11.95
CA HIS A 37 -25.73 -12.70 -12.28
C HIS A 37 -27.21 -12.37 -12.03
N PRO A 38 -28.13 -12.81 -12.90
CA PRO A 38 -29.56 -12.57 -12.73
C PRO A 38 -30.17 -13.52 -11.70
N LEU A 39 -31.23 -13.01 -11.08
CA LEU A 39 -32.20 -13.70 -10.23
C LEU A 39 -32.70 -15.01 -10.86
N PHE A 40 -32.74 -16.09 -10.08
CA PHE A 40 -33.84 -17.06 -10.15
C PHE A 40 -34.14 -17.65 -8.76
N LEU A 41 -35.36 -17.38 -8.33
CA LEU A 41 -36.07 -18.00 -7.22
C LEU A 41 -36.42 -19.45 -7.58
N PHE A 42 -36.17 -20.42 -6.70
CA PHE A 42 -37.01 -21.62 -6.62
C PHE A 42 -37.02 -22.21 -5.20
N GLN A 43 -38.17 -22.73 -4.82
CA GLN A 43 -38.71 -22.88 -3.48
C GLN A 43 -38.21 -24.11 -2.68
N ARG A 44 -38.24 -23.92 -1.35
CA ARG A 44 -38.65 -24.82 -0.25
C ARG A 44 -38.76 -26.35 -0.47
N HIS A 45 -38.23 -27.05 0.54
CA HIS A 45 -38.61 -28.36 1.09
C HIS A 45 -37.96 -29.61 0.49
N PHE A 46 -36.87 -30.08 1.11
CA PHE A 46 -36.85 -31.42 1.71
C PHE A 46 -35.65 -31.57 2.67
N PHE A 47 -35.91 -31.51 3.97
CA PHE A 47 -34.98 -31.91 5.02
C PHE A 47 -35.59 -33.15 5.68
N ILE A 48 -35.24 -34.36 5.23
CA ILE A 48 -35.43 -35.59 6.00
C ILE A 48 -34.18 -36.47 5.85
N ARG A 49 -33.59 -36.75 7.00
CA ARG A 49 -32.43 -37.61 7.32
C ARG A 49 -32.61 -39.03 6.73
N LEU A 50 -31.57 -39.80 6.38
CA LEU A 50 -30.83 -40.61 7.36
C LEU A 50 -29.58 -41.24 6.71
N THR A 51 -28.42 -40.73 7.13
CA THR A 51 -27.17 -41.46 7.44
C THR A 51 -27.02 -42.90 6.96
N LEU A 52 -26.44 -43.12 5.77
CA LEU A 52 -25.65 -44.32 5.41
C LEU A 52 -24.70 -44.04 4.24
N PHE A 53 -23.81 -43.03 4.31
CA PHE A 53 -22.67 -42.88 3.36
C PHE A 53 -21.57 -41.95 3.93
N SER A 54 -21.34 -41.98 5.25
CA SER A 54 -20.45 -41.04 5.93
C SER A 54 -18.96 -41.41 5.99
N THR A 55 -18.51 -42.45 5.28
CA THR A 55 -17.08 -42.84 5.28
C THR A 55 -16.38 -42.79 3.92
N LEU A 56 -17.08 -42.45 2.83
CA LEU A 56 -16.45 -42.31 1.50
C LEU A 56 -16.39 -40.86 0.97
N THR A 57 -17.19 -39.93 1.52
CA THR A 57 -17.10 -38.51 1.14
C THR A 57 -16.04 -37.74 1.93
N SER A 58 -15.65 -38.23 3.11
CA SER A 58 -14.57 -37.60 3.90
C SER A 58 -13.18 -37.79 3.27
N GLY A 59 -12.97 -38.91 2.56
CA GLY A 59 -11.75 -39.16 1.79
C GLY A 59 -11.66 -38.34 0.50
N ILE A 60 -12.78 -38.19 -0.22
CA ILE A 60 -12.79 -37.41 -1.47
C ILE A 60 -12.66 -35.90 -1.18
N LEU A 61 -13.29 -35.40 -0.11
CA LEU A 61 -13.16 -33.97 0.25
C LEU A 61 -11.78 -33.61 0.81
N SER A 62 -11.07 -34.55 1.43
CA SER A 62 -9.67 -34.35 1.85
C SER A 62 -8.69 -34.43 0.68
N PHE A 63 -8.99 -35.21 -0.37
CA PHE A 63 -8.23 -35.17 -1.63
C PHE A 63 -8.46 -33.90 -2.46
N PHE A 64 -9.67 -33.32 -2.46
CA PHE A 64 -9.91 -32.02 -3.11
C PHE A 64 -9.44 -30.80 -2.30
N ARG A 65 -9.29 -30.93 -0.97
CA ARG A 65 -8.77 -29.84 -0.11
C ARG A 65 -7.24 -29.74 -0.12
N ALA A 66 -6.53 -30.78 -0.56
CA ALA A 66 -5.07 -30.86 -0.49
C ALA A 66 -4.33 -30.23 -1.69
N ASN A 67 -5.00 -29.88 -2.79
CA ASN A 67 -4.26 -29.49 -4.02
C ASN A 67 -4.78 -28.27 -4.78
N THR A 68 -5.34 -27.27 -4.10
CA THR A 68 -5.56 -25.95 -4.72
C THR A 68 -4.88 -24.86 -3.91
N GLN A 69 -3.54 -24.87 -3.86
CA GLN A 69 -2.87 -23.58 -3.75
C GLN A 69 -3.30 -22.79 -4.99
N PRO A 70 -3.93 -21.62 -4.84
CA PRO A 70 -4.43 -20.90 -6.00
C PRO A 70 -3.23 -20.57 -6.90
N SER A 71 -3.39 -20.73 -8.22
CA SER A 71 -2.30 -20.68 -9.21
C SER A 71 -1.43 -19.42 -9.13
N TRP A 72 -1.99 -18.30 -8.65
CA TRP A 72 -1.24 -17.06 -8.40
C TRP A 72 -0.17 -17.18 -7.31
N LYS A 73 -0.35 -18.09 -6.34
CA LYS A 73 0.54 -18.30 -5.20
C LYS A 73 1.76 -19.13 -5.60
N LEU A 74 1.53 -20.19 -6.39
CA LEU A 74 2.60 -20.97 -7.03
C LEU A 74 3.40 -20.10 -8.01
N LYS A 75 2.71 -19.32 -8.85
CA LYS A 75 3.36 -18.38 -9.77
C LYS A 75 4.11 -17.26 -9.03
N GLN A 76 3.60 -16.79 -7.90
CA GLN A 76 4.30 -15.82 -7.06
C GLN A 76 5.58 -16.41 -6.46
N GLU A 77 5.55 -17.65 -5.96
CA GLU A 77 6.74 -18.31 -5.42
C GLU A 77 7.80 -18.55 -6.51
N GLU A 78 7.38 -18.95 -7.71
CA GLU A 78 8.27 -19.12 -8.87
C GLU A 78 8.85 -17.78 -9.35
N ASP A 79 8.01 -16.73 -9.46
CA ASP A 79 8.45 -15.36 -9.80
C ASP A 79 9.42 -14.80 -8.76
N LEU A 80 9.20 -15.07 -7.46
CA LEU A 80 10.08 -14.65 -6.36
C LEU A 80 11.42 -15.41 -6.39
N ARG A 81 11.41 -16.72 -6.66
CA ARG A 81 12.63 -17.52 -6.83
C ARG A 81 13.44 -17.06 -8.06
N SER A 82 12.77 -16.81 -9.18
CA SER A 82 13.37 -16.28 -10.41
C SER A 82 13.85 -14.82 -10.27
N ALA A 83 13.24 -14.03 -9.38
CA ALA A 83 13.72 -12.69 -9.05
C ALA A 83 14.93 -12.72 -8.11
N ALA A 84 14.96 -13.65 -7.13
CA ALA A 84 16.07 -13.82 -6.21
C ALA A 84 17.37 -14.26 -6.91
N ASP A 85 17.26 -14.98 -8.02
CA ASP A 85 18.40 -15.51 -8.78
C ASP A 85 19.00 -14.50 -9.78
N ARG A 86 18.31 -13.36 -10.02
CA ARG A 86 18.81 -12.30 -10.90
C ARG A 86 19.70 -11.34 -10.13
N ASN A 87 20.98 -11.71 -10.01
CA ASN A 87 22.00 -10.73 -9.68
C ASN A 87 22.00 -9.62 -10.74
N LEU A 88 21.73 -8.38 -10.32
CA LEU A 88 21.98 -7.21 -11.15
C LEU A 88 23.45 -7.22 -11.58
N SER A 89 23.71 -7.00 -12.87
CA SER A 89 25.08 -6.78 -13.37
C SER A 89 25.78 -5.73 -12.52
N LEU A 90 27.07 -5.92 -12.23
CA LEU A 90 27.87 -4.96 -11.46
C LEU A 90 27.75 -3.54 -12.05
N SER A 91 27.81 -3.42 -13.37
CA SER A 91 27.64 -2.13 -14.07
C SER A 91 26.28 -1.46 -13.84
N PHE A 92 25.21 -2.25 -13.67
CA PHE A 92 23.90 -1.69 -13.37
C PHE A 92 23.77 -1.31 -11.90
N ARG A 93 24.41 -2.06 -10.98
CA ARG A 93 24.49 -1.69 -9.56
C ARG A 93 25.21 -0.37 -9.38
N ASP A 94 26.38 -0.20 -9.99
CA ASP A 94 27.16 1.03 -9.91
C ASP A 94 26.38 2.21 -10.48
N LYS A 95 25.67 1.98 -11.59
CA LYS A 95 24.75 2.97 -12.15
C LYS A 95 23.65 3.37 -11.16
N LEU A 96 23.00 2.41 -10.49
CA LEU A 96 21.96 2.70 -9.49
C LEU A 96 22.50 3.46 -8.29
N ILE A 97 23.69 3.10 -7.78
CA ILE A 97 24.33 3.80 -6.67
C ILE A 97 24.55 5.26 -7.04
N GLY A 98 25.03 5.52 -8.26
CA GLY A 98 25.24 6.86 -8.81
C GLY A 98 23.99 7.71 -9.00
N LEU A 99 22.78 7.15 -8.85
CA LEU A 99 21.54 7.93 -8.93
C LEU A 99 21.14 8.58 -7.59
N THR A 100 21.87 8.27 -6.51
CA THR A 100 21.57 8.80 -5.17
C THR A 100 21.82 10.31 -5.13
N ASP A 101 20.81 11.08 -4.68
CA ASP A 101 20.90 12.53 -4.55
C ASP A 101 20.52 12.95 -3.12
N VAL A 102 21.55 13.14 -2.29
CA VAL A 102 21.36 13.50 -0.87
C VAL A 102 20.76 14.90 -0.73
N LYS A 103 21.09 15.83 -1.64
CA LYS A 103 20.58 17.21 -1.57
C LYS A 103 19.08 17.26 -1.77
N ARG A 104 18.56 16.45 -2.70
CA ARG A 104 17.12 16.34 -2.93
C ARG A 104 16.38 15.75 -1.71
N ILE A 105 16.99 14.81 -1.00
CA ILE A 105 16.44 14.30 0.26
C ILE A 105 16.38 15.42 1.31
N ASP A 106 17.44 16.22 1.43
CA ASP A 106 17.47 17.37 2.36
C ASP A 106 16.39 18.41 2.01
N GLU A 107 16.22 18.73 0.73
CA GLU A 107 15.15 19.63 0.25
C GLU A 107 13.75 19.10 0.62
N TYR A 108 13.52 17.79 0.52
CA TYR A 108 12.24 17.19 0.95
C TYR A 108 12.07 17.23 2.46
N LEU A 109 13.15 17.07 3.22
CA LEU A 109 13.13 17.18 4.67
C LEU A 109 12.78 18.60 5.13
N ASP A 110 13.19 19.65 4.42
CA ASP A 110 12.80 21.04 4.73
C ASP A 110 11.28 21.24 4.72
N HIS A 111 10.56 20.48 3.90
CA HIS A 111 9.10 20.51 3.85
C HIS A 111 8.42 19.60 4.88
N ILE A 112 9.04 18.47 5.23
CA ILE A 112 8.41 17.40 6.02
C ILE A 112 8.81 17.46 7.51
N LEU A 113 10.04 17.87 7.82
CA LEU A 113 10.65 17.84 9.16
C LEU A 113 10.17 18.98 10.06
N ILE A 114 8.85 19.12 10.15
CA ILE A 114 8.13 20.04 11.02
C ILE A 114 7.17 19.25 11.92
N PRO A 115 6.75 19.80 13.08
CA PRO A 115 5.71 19.19 13.90
C PRO A 115 4.42 19.13 13.08
N ARG A 116 3.90 17.92 12.88
CA ARG A 116 2.78 17.61 11.99
C ARG A 116 1.82 16.58 12.62
N PRO A 117 1.29 16.83 13.83
CA PRO A 117 0.31 15.93 14.42
C PRO A 117 -1.00 15.96 13.63
N VAL A 118 -1.75 14.86 13.68
CA VAL A 118 -3.05 14.72 13.01
C VAL A 118 -4.00 15.85 13.41
N GLY A 119 -4.67 16.45 12.43
CA GLY A 119 -5.58 17.58 12.62
C GLY A 119 -4.92 18.96 12.66
N SER A 120 -3.58 19.06 12.69
CA SER A 120 -2.86 20.33 12.61
C SER A 120 -2.91 20.98 11.22
N ARG A 121 -2.50 22.25 11.11
CA ARG A 121 -2.30 22.91 9.80
C ARG A 121 -1.06 22.39 9.07
N ASN A 122 -0.04 21.98 9.80
CA ASN A 122 1.23 21.52 9.23
C ASN A 122 1.08 20.17 8.52
N ILE A 123 0.33 19.21 9.08
CA ILE A 123 0.10 17.94 8.38
C ILE A 123 -0.62 18.13 7.04
N ARG A 124 -1.51 19.13 6.93
CA ARG A 124 -2.14 19.50 5.65
C ARG A 124 -1.12 20.04 4.65
N LYS A 125 -0.22 20.93 5.09
CA LYS A 125 0.87 21.45 4.23
C LYS A 125 1.73 20.32 3.68
N VAL A 126 2.15 19.40 4.56
CA VAL A 126 2.93 18.21 4.18
C VAL A 126 2.16 17.33 3.19
N SER A 127 0.87 17.07 3.45
CA SER A 127 0.05 16.24 2.54
C SER A 127 -0.10 16.83 1.13
N ILE A 128 -0.18 18.17 1.04
CA ILE A 128 -0.30 18.88 -0.24
C ILE A 128 1.03 18.82 -0.98
N PHE A 129 2.14 19.11 -0.30
CA PHE A 129 3.50 18.98 -0.86
C PHE A 129 3.73 17.59 -1.46
N ILE A 130 3.44 16.52 -0.70
CA ILE A 130 3.57 15.14 -1.18
C ILE A 130 2.71 14.89 -2.42
N LYS A 131 1.45 15.32 -2.40
CA LYS A 131 0.52 15.14 -3.53
C LYS A 131 1.02 15.83 -4.78
N GLU A 132 1.37 17.12 -4.67
CA GLU A 132 1.83 17.91 -5.81
C GLU A 132 3.12 17.37 -6.42
N LEU A 133 4.06 16.92 -5.59
CA LEU A 133 5.30 16.29 -6.07
C LEU A 133 4.99 15.01 -6.86
N LEU A 134 4.17 14.11 -6.32
CA LEU A 134 3.87 12.84 -6.98
C LEU A 134 3.01 13.01 -8.24
N GLU A 135 2.09 13.97 -8.25
CA GLU A 135 1.30 14.32 -9.45
C GLU A 135 2.20 14.88 -10.57
N LYS A 136 3.24 15.67 -10.25
CA LYS A 136 4.24 16.12 -11.25
C LYS A 136 5.01 14.95 -11.89
N LEU A 137 5.11 13.82 -11.20
CA LEU A 137 5.71 12.57 -11.69
C LEU A 137 4.69 11.65 -12.39
N ASN A 138 3.50 12.16 -12.72
CA ASN A 138 2.40 11.42 -13.37
C ASN A 138 1.83 10.26 -12.54
N TYR A 139 1.99 10.27 -11.21
CA TYR A 139 1.25 9.33 -10.37
C TYR A 139 -0.21 9.77 -10.25
N LYS A 140 -1.15 8.80 -10.27
CA LYS A 140 -2.51 9.03 -9.80
C LYS A 140 -2.49 9.04 -8.27
N VAL A 141 -2.75 10.21 -7.66
CA VAL A 141 -2.76 10.37 -6.20
C VAL A 141 -4.19 10.51 -5.69
N ASP A 142 -4.60 9.60 -4.80
CA ASP A 142 -5.89 9.63 -4.12
C ASP A 142 -5.70 9.92 -2.64
N PHE A 143 -6.53 10.81 -2.09
CA PHE A 143 -6.66 10.98 -0.64
C PHE A 143 -7.76 10.06 -0.10
N PHE A 144 -7.40 9.21 0.85
CA PHE A 144 -8.35 8.36 1.57
C PHE A 144 -8.58 8.92 2.97
N GLU A 145 -9.74 9.53 3.19
CA GLU A 145 -10.08 10.22 4.43
C GLU A 145 -11.03 9.39 5.29
N PHE A 146 -10.82 9.41 6.60
CA PHE A 146 -11.72 8.79 7.57
C PHE A 146 -11.62 9.53 8.91
N THR A 147 -12.60 9.36 9.80
CA THR A 147 -12.60 10.01 11.12
C THR A 147 -12.63 8.96 12.22
N LEU A 148 -11.72 9.06 13.19
CA LEU A 148 -11.71 8.19 14.38
C LEU A 148 -11.80 9.03 15.64
N ASN A 149 -12.29 8.42 16.71
CA ASN A 149 -12.17 8.97 18.05
C ASN A 149 -10.74 8.72 18.55
N ASP A 150 -10.02 9.78 18.87
CA ASP A 150 -8.72 9.68 19.50
C ASP A 150 -8.89 9.76 21.01
N LEU A 151 -8.54 8.67 21.70
CA LEU A 151 -8.59 8.58 23.16
C LEU A 151 -7.29 9.08 23.82
N LEU A 152 -6.25 9.41 23.03
CA LEU A 152 -4.91 9.76 23.52
C LEU A 152 -4.60 11.26 23.42
N VAL A 153 -5.26 12.00 22.51
CA VAL A 153 -4.95 13.43 22.28
C VAL A 153 -5.63 14.39 23.28
N SER A 154 -6.57 13.89 24.09
CA SER A 154 -7.08 14.59 25.27
C SER A 154 -7.90 13.62 26.13
N ARG A 155 -8.03 13.90 27.43
CA ARG A 155 -9.01 13.20 28.31
C ARG A 155 -10.46 13.35 27.82
N GLU A 156 -10.70 14.25 26.87
CA GLU A 156 -11.93 14.38 26.11
C GLU A 156 -11.85 13.58 24.80
N ARG A 157 -12.92 12.85 24.46
CA ARG A 157 -13.05 12.06 23.23
C ARG A 157 -13.04 12.96 21.99
N LYS A 158 -11.86 13.35 21.51
CA LYS A 158 -11.73 14.22 20.33
C LYS A 158 -11.82 13.39 19.05
N ARG A 159 -12.69 13.80 18.12
CA ARG A 159 -12.75 13.23 16.76
C ARG A 159 -11.64 13.82 15.90
N LEU A 160 -10.75 12.99 15.40
CA LEU A 160 -9.69 13.39 14.46
C LEU A 160 -9.99 12.85 13.07
N LYS A 161 -9.85 13.73 12.07
CA LYS A 161 -9.93 13.38 10.65
C LYS A 161 -8.53 12.97 10.19
N PHE A 162 -8.44 11.72 9.76
CA PHE A 162 -7.25 11.12 9.19
C PHE A 162 -7.30 11.19 7.66
N ARG A 163 -6.13 11.33 7.02
CA ARG A 163 -5.98 11.34 5.56
C ARG A 163 -4.77 10.53 5.13
N ASN A 164 -5.00 9.39 4.49
CA ASN A 164 -3.94 8.64 3.82
C ASN A 164 -3.74 9.13 2.38
N ILE A 165 -2.51 9.06 1.89
CA ILE A 165 -2.12 9.38 0.53
C ILE A 165 -1.76 8.07 -0.17
N VAL A 166 -2.47 7.76 -1.26
CA VAL A 166 -2.20 6.59 -2.10
C VAL A 166 -1.84 7.07 -3.48
N ALA A 167 -0.57 6.96 -3.85
CA ALA A 167 -0.08 7.30 -5.18
C ALA A 167 0.19 6.03 -5.98
N THR A 168 -0.37 5.93 -7.18
CA THR A 168 -0.21 4.76 -8.05
C THR A 168 0.22 5.21 -9.44
N LEU A 169 1.33 4.67 -9.95
CA LEU A 169 1.88 5.04 -11.26
C LEU A 169 1.01 4.52 -12.43
N ASN A 170 0.63 3.25 -12.38
CA ASN A 170 -0.27 2.59 -13.34
C ASN A 170 -1.44 1.89 -12.60
N PRO A 171 -2.60 2.57 -12.48
CA PRO A 171 -3.78 2.00 -11.83
C PRO A 171 -4.32 0.71 -12.47
N LEU A 172 -3.99 0.45 -13.74
CA LEU A 172 -4.47 -0.72 -14.48
C LEU A 172 -3.60 -1.97 -14.29
N ALA A 173 -2.40 -1.83 -13.72
CA ALA A 173 -1.52 -2.97 -13.52
C ALA A 173 -2.15 -3.99 -12.53
N PRO A 174 -2.09 -5.30 -12.85
CA PRO A 174 -2.73 -6.34 -12.04
C PRO A 174 -1.98 -6.59 -10.72
N ARG A 175 -0.69 -6.27 -10.65
CA ARG A 175 0.15 -6.40 -9.45
C ARG A 175 0.86 -5.09 -9.16
N ARG A 176 1.15 -4.85 -7.88
CA ARG A 176 1.88 -3.66 -7.44
C ARG A 176 2.92 -4.00 -6.39
N LEU A 177 4.09 -3.37 -6.49
CA LEU A 177 5.02 -3.23 -5.36
C LEU A 177 4.63 -1.96 -4.61
N VAL A 178 4.27 -2.10 -3.33
CA VAL A 178 3.85 -0.98 -2.49
C VAL A 178 4.95 -0.67 -1.50
N LEU A 179 5.48 0.55 -1.55
CA LEU A 179 6.33 1.10 -0.49
C LEU A 179 5.49 2.01 0.40
N ALA A 180 5.69 1.93 1.71
CA ALA A 180 4.84 2.63 2.66
C ALA A 180 5.63 3.27 3.80
N CYS A 181 5.10 4.38 4.29
CA CYS A 181 5.55 5.06 5.51
C CYS A 181 4.36 5.81 6.14
N HIS A 182 4.56 6.41 7.30
CA HIS A 182 3.59 7.34 7.87
C HIS A 182 4.16 8.75 7.89
N TYR A 183 3.32 9.76 7.66
CA TYR A 183 3.77 11.15 7.55
C TYR A 183 3.28 12.04 8.69
N ASP A 184 2.47 11.54 9.60
CA ASP A 184 2.13 12.24 10.83
C ASP A 184 3.28 12.16 11.86
N SER A 185 3.36 13.15 12.73
CA SER A 185 4.26 13.11 13.90
C SER A 185 3.46 12.84 15.17
N LYS A 186 4.03 12.06 16.08
CA LYS A 186 3.44 11.81 17.40
C LYS A 186 3.22 13.12 18.18
N THR A 187 2.07 13.25 18.82
CA THR A 187 1.76 14.35 19.73
C THR A 187 2.39 14.10 21.10
N PHE A 188 3.06 15.11 21.66
CA PHE A 188 3.53 15.13 23.04
C PHE A 188 3.08 16.44 23.71
N ASP A 189 2.68 16.38 24.97
CA ASP A 189 2.18 17.56 25.70
C ASP A 189 3.27 18.60 25.99
N LYS A 190 4.52 18.14 26.10
CA LYS A 190 5.63 18.94 26.65
C LYS A 190 6.49 19.61 25.59
N PHE A 191 6.49 19.11 24.35
CA PHE A 191 7.38 19.62 23.30
C PHE A 191 6.87 19.29 21.89
N PRO A 192 7.22 20.11 20.89
CA PRO A 192 6.92 19.82 19.50
C PRO A 192 7.85 18.70 18.98
N PHE A 193 7.30 17.50 18.74
CA PHE A 193 8.07 16.39 18.18
C PHE A 193 8.14 16.46 16.66
N LEU A 194 9.36 16.44 16.13
CA LEU A 194 9.63 16.48 14.68
C LEU A 194 9.50 15.11 14.01
N GLY A 195 9.81 14.01 14.71
CA GLY A 195 9.76 12.67 14.11
C GLY A 195 10.66 12.54 12.89
N ALA A 196 11.97 12.81 13.05
CA ALA A 196 12.96 12.71 11.97
C ALA A 196 13.01 11.30 11.39
N THR A 197 13.36 10.31 12.22
CA THR A 197 13.38 8.89 11.83
C THR A 197 11.98 8.24 11.89
N ASP A 198 11.02 8.88 12.57
CA ASP A 198 9.63 8.40 12.78
C ASP A 198 8.60 9.43 12.27
N SER A 199 8.38 9.59 10.97
CA SER A 199 9.06 8.95 9.83
C SER A 199 9.35 9.95 8.70
N ALA A 200 9.85 11.15 9.02
CA ALA A 200 10.15 12.19 8.01
C ALA A 200 11.19 11.71 6.98
N VAL A 201 12.29 11.11 7.43
CA VAL A 201 13.34 10.54 6.57
C VAL A 201 12.78 9.42 5.68
N PRO A 202 12.04 8.42 6.21
CA PRO A 202 11.33 7.47 5.35
C PRO A 202 10.43 8.12 4.29
N CYS A 203 9.66 9.17 4.63
CA CYS A 203 8.87 9.89 3.63
C CYS A 203 9.74 10.49 2.53
N ALA A 204 10.81 11.21 2.90
CA ALA A 204 11.71 11.85 1.95
C ALA A 204 12.40 10.81 1.03
N LEU A 205 12.86 9.68 1.59
CA LEU A 205 13.45 8.58 0.82
C LEU A 205 12.46 8.00 -0.20
N LEU A 206 11.19 7.82 0.16
CA LEU A 206 10.19 7.31 -0.77
C LEU A 206 9.91 8.29 -1.93
N LEU A 207 9.90 9.59 -1.66
CA LEU A 207 9.77 10.62 -2.69
C LEU A 207 11.00 10.67 -3.59
N ASP A 208 12.20 10.51 -3.01
CA ASP A 208 13.44 10.45 -3.77
C ASP A 208 13.45 9.25 -4.71
N VAL A 209 13.13 8.05 -4.20
CA VAL A 209 13.03 6.83 -5.02
C VAL A 209 12.05 7.02 -6.18
N ALA A 210 10.91 7.70 -5.95
CA ALA A 210 9.93 7.97 -6.99
C ALA A 210 10.51 8.83 -8.13
N VAL A 211 11.27 9.88 -7.80
CA VAL A 211 11.94 10.75 -8.78
C VAL A 211 13.09 10.02 -9.46
N THR A 212 13.96 9.39 -8.67
CA THR A 212 15.17 8.72 -9.12
C THR A 212 14.87 7.61 -10.13
N LEU A 213 13.82 6.82 -9.87
CA LEU A 213 13.44 5.71 -10.73
C LEU A 213 12.51 6.11 -11.87
N GLU A 214 12.00 7.34 -11.88
CA GLU A 214 11.02 7.82 -12.86
C GLU A 214 11.40 7.49 -14.32
N PRO A 215 12.64 7.75 -14.80
CA PRO A 215 13.02 7.46 -16.18
C PRO A 215 12.98 5.96 -16.54
N TYR A 216 13.11 5.08 -15.54
CA TYR A 216 13.11 3.63 -15.72
C TYR A 216 11.71 3.03 -15.62
N LEU A 217 10.83 3.69 -14.86
CA LEU A 217 9.48 3.26 -14.55
C LEU A 217 8.44 3.82 -15.53
N ARG A 218 8.78 4.86 -16.30
CA ARG A 218 7.93 5.37 -17.37
C ARG A 218 7.44 4.24 -18.26
N TYR A 219 6.12 4.12 -18.30
CA TYR A 219 5.40 3.30 -19.25
C TYR A 219 5.44 4.01 -20.61
N SER A 220 5.96 3.37 -21.66
CA SER A 220 5.69 3.79 -23.04
C SER A 220 4.27 3.35 -23.39
N PRO A 221 3.33 4.27 -23.64
CA PRO A 221 2.04 3.92 -24.18
C PRO A 221 2.21 3.65 -25.68
N THR A 222 2.77 2.50 -26.04
CA THR A 222 2.62 1.98 -27.40
C THR A 222 1.45 1.01 -27.38
N PHE A 223 0.26 1.56 -27.63
CA PHE A 223 -0.84 0.81 -28.20
C PHE A 223 -0.85 1.16 -29.69
N SER A 224 -0.23 0.30 -30.49
CA SER A 224 -0.48 0.19 -31.93
C SER A 224 -1.55 -0.87 -32.13
#